data_AF-A0A7Z9K3K5-F1
#
_entry.id   AF-A0A7Z9K3K5-F1
#
_cell.length_a   1.000
_cell.length_b   1.000
_cell.length_c   1.000
_cell.angle_alpha   90.00
_cell.angle_beta   90.00
_cell.angle_gamma   90.00
#
_symmetry.space_group_name_H-M   'P 1'
#
loop_
_entity.id
_entity.type
_entity.pdbx_description
1 polymer ?
#
loop_
_entity_poly.entity_id
_entity_poly.type
_entity_poly.pdbx_seq_one_letter_code
_entity_poly.pdbx_strand_id
1 'polypeptide(L)' 'MELNGQPIKTPGKRTLVLPGCALAEAIAREWETQGDTVELYVLLLTRLANSAADYVANQRELVVNEVVE' A
#
# COMPACT_ATOMS: atom_id res chain seq x y z
N MET A 1 -1.04 -9.96 -6.17
CA MET A 1 -2.14 -9.61 -5.24
C MET A 1 -3.23 -8.97 -6.06
N GLU A 2 -4.44 -9.51 -5.99
CA GLU A 2 -5.57 -9.12 -6.83
C GLU A 2 -6.83 -9.04 -5.96
N LEU A 3 -7.72 -8.09 -6.23
CA LEU A 3 -9.05 -8.01 -5.63
C LEU A 3 -10.05 -8.29 -6.74
N ASN A 4 -10.90 -9.30 -6.56
CA ASN A 4 -11.90 -9.71 -7.57
C ASN A 4 -11.28 -10.00 -8.95
N GLY A 5 -10.07 -10.58 -8.98
CA GLY A 5 -9.33 -10.86 -10.22
C GLY A 5 -8.77 -9.63 -10.93
N GLN A 6 -8.81 -8.45 -10.29
CA GLN A 6 -8.20 -7.23 -10.79
C GLN A 6 -6.94 -6.89 -9.99
N PRO A 7 -5.85 -6.45 -10.65
CA PRO A 7 -4.66 -6.01 -9.95
C PRO A 7 -4.97 -4.76 -9.12
N ILE A 8 -4.51 -4.76 -7.87
CA ILE A 8 -4.73 -3.64 -6.96
C ILE A 8 -3.92 -2.44 -7.42
N LYS A 9 -4.57 -1.28 -7.42
CA LYS A 9 -4.00 0.00 -7.84
C LYS A 9 -3.82 0.92 -6.65
N THR A 10 -2.77 1.73 -6.71
CA THR A 10 -2.60 2.87 -5.82
C THR A 10 -3.61 3.97 -6.18
N PRO A 11 -3.91 4.92 -5.27
CA PRO A 11 -4.69 6.12 -5.59
C PRO A 11 -4.12 6.90 -6.80
N GLY A 12 -2.80 6.90 -6.98
CA GLY A 12 -2.10 7.42 -8.16
C GLY A 12 -2.25 6.59 -9.44
N LYS A 13 -3.13 5.58 -9.46
CA LYS A 13 -3.40 4.66 -10.58
C LYS A 13 -2.21 3.80 -11.01
N ARG A 14 -1.18 3.68 -10.18
CA ARG A 14 -0.05 2.77 -10.41
C ARG A 14 -0.43 1.36 -9.97
N THR A 15 0.14 0.33 -10.59
CA THR A 15 0.02 -1.03 -10.05
C THR A 15 0.76 -1.09 -8.72
N LEU A 16 0.10 -1.58 -7.66
CA LEU A 16 0.71 -1.73 -6.35
C LEU A 16 1.66 -2.94 -6.39
N VAL A 17 2.96 -2.67 -6.53
CA VAL A 17 4.03 -3.68 -6.52
C VAL A 17 4.68 -3.68 -5.14
N LEU A 18 4.78 -4.85 -4.53
CA LEU A 18 5.32 -5.03 -3.17
C LEU A 18 6.69 -5.73 -3.23
N PRO A 19 7.63 -5.40 -2.34
CA PRO A 19 8.99 -5.92 -2.36
C PRO A 19 9.12 -7.40 -1.94
N GLY A 20 8.07 -8.05 -1.45
CA GLY A 20 8.12 -9.44 -1.04
C GLY A 20 6.77 -10.05 -0.66
N CYS A 21 6.73 -11.37 -0.60
CA CYS A 21 5.51 -12.15 -0.34
C CYS A 21 4.91 -11.88 1.04
N ALA A 22 5.72 -11.80 2.10
CA ALA A 22 5.21 -11.60 3.46
C ALA A 22 4.38 -10.32 3.61
N LEU A 23 4.80 -9.22 2.98
CA LEU A 23 4.04 -7.97 2.98
C LEU A 23 2.76 -8.10 2.13
N ALA A 24 2.83 -8.79 0.99
CA ALA A 24 1.65 -9.05 0.16
C ALA A 24 0.60 -9.89 0.90
N GLU A 25 1.02 -10.91 1.64
CA GLU A 25 0.13 -11.74 2.47
C GLU A 25 -0.47 -10.93 3.62
N ALA A 26 0.32 -10.09 4.29
CA ALA A 26 -0.18 -9.25 5.37
C ALA A 26 -1.22 -8.24 4.87
N ILE A 27 -0.98 -7.60 3.72
CA ILE A 27 -1.95 -6.70 3.09
C ILE A 27 -3.19 -7.46 2.63
N ALA A 28 -3.04 -8.64 2.01
CA ALA A 28 -4.18 -9.45 1.61
C ALA A 28 -5.11 -9.75 2.80
N ARG A 29 -4.55 -10.08 3.97
CA ARG A 29 -5.32 -10.28 5.19
C ARG A 29 -6.10 -9.03 5.61
N GLU A 30 -5.51 -7.83 5.53
CA GLU A 30 -6.24 -6.58 5.82
C GLU A 30 -7.48 -6.42 4.93
N TRP A 31 -7.37 -6.83 3.67
CA TRP A 31 -8.48 -6.78 2.71
C TRP A 31 -9.51 -7.88 2.95
N GLU A 32 -9.09 -9.09 3.33
CA GLU A 32 -9.98 -10.20 3.69
C GLU A 32 -10.84 -9.89 4.92
N THR A 33 -10.38 -9.02 5.82
CA THR A 33 -11.16 -8.61 7.00
C THR A 33 -12.20 -7.53 6.70
N GLN A 34 -12.27 -7.00 5.48
CA GLN A 34 -13.24 -5.95 5.12
C GLN A 34 -14.62 -6.54 4.80
N GLY A 35 -15.68 -5.84 5.18
CA GLY A 35 -17.05 -6.17 4.82
C GLY A 35 -17.54 -5.40 3.59
N ASP A 36 -18.85 -5.19 3.48
CA ASP A 36 -19.44 -4.38 2.40
C ASP A 36 -18.94 -2.94 2.35
N THR A 37 -18.57 -2.38 3.51
CA THR A 37 -17.95 -1.06 3.62
C THR A 37 -16.48 -1.22 4.01
N VAL A 38 -15.61 -0.54 3.27
CA VAL A 38 -14.16 -0.58 3.53
C VAL A 38 -13.81 0.40 4.64
N GLU A 39 -13.25 -0.11 5.73
CA GLU A 39 -12.79 0.69 6.85
C GLU A 39 -11.31 1.06 6.67
N LEU A 40 -11.06 2.25 6.14
CA LEU A 40 -9.72 2.71 5.75
C LEU A 40 -8.70 2.71 6.91
N TYR A 41 -9.15 2.80 8.16
CA TYR A 41 -8.25 2.78 9.32
C TYR A 41 -7.68 1.38 9.60
N VAL A 42 -8.34 0.31 9.13
CA VAL A 42 -7.87 -1.07 9.26
C VAL A 42 -6.84 -1.41 8.18
N LEU A 43 -6.87 -0.71 7.05
CA LEU A 43 -5.97 -0.89 5.90
C LEU A 43 -4.62 -0.16 6.09
N LEU A 44 -3.96 -0.32 7.25
CA LEU A 44 -2.74 0.41 7.59
C LEU A 44 -1.57 0.08 6.66
N LEU A 45 -1.28 -1.19 6.44
CA LEU A 45 -0.17 -1.63 5.57
C LEU A 45 -0.45 -1.24 4.12
N THR A 46 -1.71 -1.38 3.68
CA THR A 46 -2.15 -0.90 2.36
C THR A 46 -1.89 0.59 2.19
N ARG A 47 -2.25 1.41 3.18
CA ARG A 47 -2.02 2.87 3.15
C ARG A 47 -0.54 3.21 3.11
N LEU A 48 0.28 2.56 3.93
CA LEU A 48 1.73 2.75 3.93
C LEU A 48 2.33 2.36 2.57
N ALA A 49 1.90 1.25 1.98
CA ALA A 49 2.37 0.81 0.67
C ALA A 49 1.97 1.79 -0.45
N ASN A 50 0.76 2.34 -0.39
CA ASN A 50 0.31 3.40 -1.31
C ASN A 50 1.16 4.66 -1.18
N SER A 51 1.39 5.14 0.05
CA SER A 51 2.26 6.30 0.30
C SER A 51 3.69 6.05 -0.19
N ALA A 52 4.23 4.84 0.03
CA ALA A 52 5.54 4.47 -0.46
C ALA A 52 5.61 4.53 -2.00
N ALA A 53 4.59 4.02 -2.69
CA ALA A 53 4.58 3.93 -4.15
C ALA A 53 4.25 5.24 -4.87
N ASP A 54 3.34 6.06 -4.33
CA ASP A 54 2.88 7.29 -4.98
C ASP A 54 3.66 8.54 -4.54
N TYR A 55 4.18 8.55 -3.30
CA TYR A 55 4.86 9.72 -2.74
C TYR A 55 6.37 9.48 -2.55
N VAL A 56 6.73 8.55 -1.65
CA VAL A 56 8.13 8.34 -1.25
C VAL A 56 9.00 7.92 -2.42
N ALA A 57 8.50 7.05 -3.31
CA ALA A 57 9.26 6.61 -4.49
C ALA A 57 9.68 7.78 -5.40
N ASN A 58 8.87 8.85 -5.49
CA ASN A 58 9.18 10.02 -6.31
C ASN A 58 10.04 11.06 -5.59
N GLN A 59 10.09 11.04 -4.24
CA GLN A 59 10.74 12.06 -3.41
C GLN A 59 11.69 11.45 -2.37
N ARG A 60 12.31 10.31 -2.69
CA ARG A 60 13.05 9.49 -1.72
C ARG A 60 14.11 10.27 -0.94
N GLU A 61 14.91 11.09 -1.62
CA GLU A 61 16.00 11.85 -0.99
C GLU A 61 15.46 12.85 0.03
N LEU A 62 14.39 13.57 -0.30
CA LEU A 62 13.74 14.53 0.61
C LEU A 62 13.23 13.81 1.86
N VAL A 63 12.48 12.72 1.67
CA VAL A 63 11.90 11.94 2.78
C VAL A 63 12.99 11.34 3.67
N VAL A 64 14.11 10.89 3.10
CA VAL A 64 15.24 10.37 3.88
C VAL A 64 15.84 11.48 4.75
N ASN A 65 16.02 12.68 4.22
CA ASN A 65 16.57 13.80 4.99
C ASN A 65 15.65 14.19 6.15
N GLU A 66 14.33 14.26 5.94
CA GLU A 66 13.36 14.58 7.01
C GLU A 66 13.35 13.57 8.17
N VAL A 67 13.74 12.30 7.91
CA VAL A 67 13.78 11.26 8.94
C VAL A 67 15.07 11.28 9.76
N VAL A 68 16.14 11.87 9.22
CA VAL A 68 17.47 11.90 9.85
C VAL A 68 17.65 13.14 10.75
N GLU A 69 16.82 14.16 10.59
CA GLU A 69 16.72 15.33 11.49
C GLU A 69 15.98 15.02 12.80
#